data_AF-A0A9N9GTI6-F1
#
_entry.id   AF-A0A9N9GTI6-F1
#
_cell.length_a   1.000
_cell.length_b   1.000
_cell.length_c   1.000
_cell.angle_alpha   90.00
_cell.angle_beta   90.00
_cell.angle_gamma   90.00
#
_symmetry.space_group_name_H-M   'P 1'
#
loop_
_entity.id
_entity.type
_entity.pdbx_description
1 polymer ?
#
loop_
_entity_poly.entity_id
_entity_poly.type
_entity_poly.pdbx_seq_one_letter_code
_entity_poly.pdbx_strand_id
1 'polypeptide(L)'
;MSIEEAEAAIQEYIETTYPRKLSYNEFLSKNEKLLIAEHNQKTWPEQNGLWKKRFLNVVKKTIIDENMIQKIKNEKTDKDFWCYIENSQKLEIIRERQVKLIKRKVDLCSIEIYDRSTSQQGAEILDLYPPQKKLCKDIELDEGEIIEKYDENLDTADKGTKESTKLQSDSEKLRDEICEVRSEIRNEIRNIIRDEIREICKGICDGIREEIRDALKK
;
A
#
# COMPACT_ATOMS: atom_id res chain seq x y z
N MET A 1 17.51 -4.71 1.63
CA MET A 1 18.77 -5.17 2.22
C MET A 1 19.85 -5.14 1.17
N SER A 2 20.98 -4.51 1.47
CA SER A 2 22.13 -4.51 0.57
C SER A 2 22.93 -5.80 0.71
N ILE A 3 23.75 -6.11 -0.30
CA ILE A 3 24.68 -7.25 -0.23
C ILE A 3 25.70 -7.04 0.91
N GLU A 4 26.09 -5.79 1.15
CA GLU A 4 27.06 -5.39 2.16
C GLU A 4 26.54 -5.66 3.59
N GLU A 5 25.27 -5.37 3.87
CA GLU A 5 24.62 -5.68 5.15
C GLU A 5 24.62 -7.19 5.43
N ALA A 6 24.33 -8.00 4.40
CA ALA A 6 24.33 -9.45 4.51
C ALA A 6 25.74 -10.00 4.77
N GLU A 7 26.76 -9.49 4.07
CA GLU A 7 28.15 -9.92 4.28
C GLU A 7 28.69 -9.49 5.64
N ALA A 8 28.33 -8.31 6.14
CA ALA A 8 28.69 -7.84 7.47
C ALA A 8 28.12 -8.73 8.58
N ALA A 9 26.84 -9.10 8.49
CA ALA A 9 26.20 -10.01 9.46
C ALA A 9 26.83 -11.41 9.47
N ILE A 10 27.24 -11.91 8.29
CA ILE A 10 27.95 -13.19 8.17
C ILE A 10 29.33 -13.09 8.84
N GLN A 11 30.07 -12.00 8.58
CA GLN A 11 31.39 -11.77 9.16
C GLN A 11 31.32 -11.68 10.68
N GLU A 12 30.36 -10.91 11.22
CA GLU A 12 30.12 -10.79 12.66
C GLU A 12 29.81 -12.16 13.31
N TYR A 13 28.97 -12.97 12.68
CA TYR A 13 28.68 -14.32 13.17
C TYR A 13 29.93 -15.21 13.21
N ILE A 14 30.76 -15.14 12.17
CA ILE A 14 32.00 -15.93 12.11
C ILE A 14 32.96 -15.49 13.21
N GLU A 15 33.18 -14.18 13.39
CA GLU A 15 34.09 -13.63 14.41
C GLU A 15 33.65 -13.98 15.84
N THR A 16 32.34 -13.99 16.11
CA THR A 16 31.80 -14.31 17.44
C THR A 16 31.74 -15.80 17.73
N THR A 17 31.70 -16.66 16.70
CA THR A 17 31.49 -18.11 16.86
C THR A 17 32.79 -18.90 16.66
N TYR A 18 33.71 -18.44 15.82
CA TYR A 18 35.01 -19.08 15.61
C TYR A 18 35.94 -18.88 16.83
N PRO A 19 36.73 -19.89 17.26
CA PRO A 19 36.99 -21.19 16.65
C PRO A 19 36.05 -22.33 17.08
N ARG A 20 34.86 -22.04 17.63
CA ARG A 20 33.87 -23.07 17.96
C ARG A 20 33.22 -23.62 16.68
N LYS A 21 32.23 -24.51 16.86
CA LYS A 21 31.50 -25.17 15.78
C LYS A 21 30.69 -24.16 14.96
N LEU A 22 31.19 -23.79 13.78
CA LEU A 22 30.41 -23.04 12.79
C LEU A 22 29.35 -23.93 12.16
N SER A 23 28.13 -23.39 12.03
CA SER A 23 27.02 -24.03 11.36
C SER A 23 26.26 -22.99 10.56
N TYR A 24 25.95 -23.33 9.31
CA TYR A 24 25.12 -22.49 8.47
C TYR A 24 23.69 -22.39 9.04
N ASN A 25 23.13 -23.49 9.53
CA ASN A 25 21.79 -23.46 10.12
C ASN A 25 21.75 -22.63 11.41
N GLU A 26 22.80 -22.67 12.23
CA GLU A 26 22.89 -21.81 13.41
C GLU A 26 22.97 -20.33 13.03
N PHE A 27 23.76 -19.98 12.01
CA PHE A 27 23.79 -18.62 11.45
C PHE A 27 22.39 -18.16 11.03
N LEU A 28 21.66 -18.99 10.28
CA LEU A 28 20.31 -18.69 9.83
C LEU A 28 19.36 -18.44 11.01
N SER A 29 19.41 -19.29 12.03
CA SER A 29 18.54 -19.17 13.21
C SER A 29 18.80 -17.88 14.01
N LYS A 30 20.07 -17.46 14.13
CA LYS A 30 20.42 -16.21 14.84
C LYS A 30 20.06 -14.95 14.04
N ASN A 31 19.98 -15.07 12.72
CA ASN A 31 19.74 -13.96 11.80
C ASN A 31 18.34 -14.02 11.15
N GLU A 32 17.38 -14.65 11.81
CA GLU A 32 16.00 -14.81 11.33
C GLU A 32 15.38 -13.49 10.86
N LYS A 33 15.49 -12.44 11.68
CA LYS A 33 14.93 -11.12 11.36
C LYS A 33 15.50 -10.52 10.08
N LEU A 34 16.78 -10.77 9.83
CA LEU A 34 17.49 -10.29 8.65
C LEU A 34 16.96 -11.02 7.41
N LEU A 35 16.77 -12.34 7.51
CA LEU A 35 16.17 -13.14 6.43
C LEU A 35 14.71 -12.74 6.15
N ILE A 36 13.91 -12.46 7.18
CA ILE A 36 12.52 -12.00 7.02
C ILE A 36 12.48 -10.61 6.34
N ALA A 37 13.39 -9.71 6.72
CA ALA A 37 13.48 -8.37 6.14
C ALA A 37 13.98 -8.38 4.69
N GLU A 38 14.70 -9.43 4.26
CA GLU A 38 15.16 -9.56 2.87
C GLU A 38 14.01 -9.98 1.96
N HIS A 39 13.24 -8.98 1.53
CA HIS A 39 12.04 -9.19 0.72
C HIS A 39 12.38 -9.43 -0.76
N ASN A 40 12.83 -10.63 -1.09
CA ASN A 40 13.18 -10.99 -2.46
C ASN A 40 12.09 -11.90 -3.02
N GLN A 41 11.42 -11.52 -4.11
CA GLN A 41 10.34 -12.27 -4.80
C GLN A 41 10.74 -13.68 -5.33
N LYS A 42 11.86 -14.23 -4.86
CA LYS A 42 12.43 -15.51 -5.22
C LYS A 42 11.91 -16.62 -4.32
N THR A 43 11.89 -17.84 -4.86
CA THR A 43 11.47 -19.04 -4.14
C THR A 43 12.51 -19.47 -3.10
N TRP A 44 12.08 -20.26 -2.10
CA TRP A 44 12.96 -20.75 -1.02
C TRP A 44 14.25 -21.46 -1.50
N PRO A 45 14.25 -22.33 -2.54
CA PRO A 45 15.47 -23.02 -2.96
C PRO A 45 16.51 -22.06 -3.52
N GLU A 46 16.04 -21.01 -4.20
CA GLU A 46 16.89 -19.98 -4.78
C GLU A 46 17.49 -19.08 -3.69
N GLN A 47 16.68 -18.66 -2.71
CA GLN A 47 17.16 -17.85 -1.59
C GLN A 47 18.18 -18.59 -0.75
N ASN A 48 17.90 -19.86 -0.39
CA ASN A 48 18.83 -20.71 0.35
C ASN A 48 20.15 -20.89 -0.41
N GLY A 49 20.10 -21.15 -1.72
CA GLY A 49 21.29 -21.27 -2.56
C GLY A 49 22.14 -19.99 -2.56
N LEU A 50 21.50 -18.82 -2.63
CA LEU A 50 22.18 -17.51 -2.58
C LEU A 50 22.83 -17.27 -1.22
N TRP A 51 22.10 -17.47 -0.12
CA TRP A 51 22.61 -17.28 1.23
C TRP A 51 23.73 -18.25 1.55
N LYS A 52 23.59 -19.52 1.19
CA LYS A 52 24.65 -20.52 1.39
C LYS A 52 25.91 -20.18 0.58
N LYS A 53 25.75 -19.67 -0.64
CA LYS A 53 26.89 -19.20 -1.46
C LYS A 53 27.58 -17.99 -0.84
N ARG A 54 26.82 -16.98 -0.37
CA ARG A 54 27.37 -15.81 0.34
C ARG A 54 28.11 -16.23 1.60
N PHE A 55 27.47 -17.06 2.44
CA PHE A 55 28.06 -17.59 3.66
C PHE A 55 29.38 -18.30 3.41
N LEU A 56 29.40 -19.24 2.46
CA LEU A 56 30.63 -19.96 2.10
C LEU A 56 31.72 -19.05 1.52
N ASN A 57 31.35 -17.98 0.80
CA ASN A 57 32.32 -17.02 0.26
C ASN A 57 33.03 -16.27 1.39
N VAL A 58 32.30 -15.79 2.39
CA VAL A 58 32.88 -15.10 3.55
C VAL A 58 33.70 -16.08 4.39
N VAL A 59 33.16 -17.27 4.69
CA VAL A 59 33.89 -18.31 5.43
C VAL A 59 35.24 -18.64 4.78
N LYS A 60 35.30 -18.79 3.45
CA LYS A 60 36.55 -19.06 2.72
C LYS A 60 37.57 -17.94 2.76
N LYS A 61 37.11 -16.69 2.90
CA LYS A 61 38.00 -15.53 3.04
C LYS A 61 38.57 -15.42 4.45
N THR A 62 37.81 -15.88 5.46
CA THR A 62 38.13 -15.67 6.87
C THR A 62 38.83 -16.89 7.51
N ILE A 63 38.53 -18.11 7.04
CA ILE A 63 38.99 -19.37 7.66
C ILE A 63 39.84 -20.17 6.68
N ILE A 64 41.00 -20.65 7.16
CA ILE A 64 41.96 -21.45 6.38
C ILE A 64 41.65 -22.95 6.47
N ASP A 65 40.92 -23.41 7.49
CA ASP A 65 40.62 -24.83 7.71
C ASP A 65 39.64 -25.39 6.68
N GLU A 66 40.19 -26.10 5.68
CA GLU A 66 39.44 -26.73 4.60
C GLU A 66 38.49 -27.83 5.09
N ASN A 67 38.80 -28.52 6.19
CA ASN A 67 37.92 -29.55 6.75
C ASN A 67 36.63 -28.92 7.29
N MET A 68 36.76 -27.76 7.92
CA MET A 68 35.63 -26.99 8.44
C MET A 68 34.76 -26.45 7.29
N ILE A 69 35.38 -25.90 6.24
CA ILE A 69 34.71 -25.43 5.03
C ILE A 69 33.91 -26.57 4.39
N GLN A 70 34.51 -27.75 4.26
CA GLN A 70 33.86 -28.90 3.64
C GLN A 70 32.70 -29.43 4.48
N LYS A 71 32.81 -29.37 5.81
CA LYS A 71 31.71 -29.72 6.73
C LYS A 71 30.50 -28.81 6.55
N ILE A 72 30.73 -27.49 6.45
CA ILE A 72 29.66 -26.49 6.20
C ILE A 72 29.04 -26.70 4.81
N LYS A 73 29.86 -26.98 3.79
CA LYS A 73 29.38 -27.25 2.43
C LYS A 73 28.40 -28.43 2.41
N ASN A 74 28.74 -29.49 3.11
CA ASN A 74 27.95 -30.72 3.22
C ASN A 74 26.78 -30.63 4.21
N GLU A 75 26.66 -29.52 4.95
CA GLU A 75 25.57 -29.33 5.90
C GLU A 75 24.23 -29.28 5.16
N LYS A 76 23.32 -30.17 5.56
CA LYS A 76 21.94 -30.17 5.08
C LYS A 76 21.23 -28.96 5.66
N THR A 77 20.53 -28.24 4.80
CA THR A 77 19.77 -27.06 5.19
C THR A 77 18.46 -27.49 5.82
N ASP A 78 18.10 -26.86 6.93
CA ASP A 78 16.83 -27.10 7.60
C ASP A 78 15.66 -26.63 6.73
N LYS A 79 14.85 -27.58 6.25
CA LYS A 79 13.71 -27.28 5.37
C LYS A 79 12.60 -26.55 6.13
N ASP A 80 12.38 -26.93 7.39
CA ASP A 80 11.29 -26.40 8.19
C ASP A 80 11.56 -24.94 8.54
N PHE A 81 12.83 -24.61 8.81
CA PHE A 81 13.28 -23.24 9.00
C PHE A 81 12.96 -22.34 7.80
N TRP A 82 13.28 -22.77 6.58
CA TRP A 82 13.02 -21.95 5.38
C TRP A 82 11.53 -21.83 5.08
N CYS A 83 10.74 -22.87 5.36
CA CYS A 83 9.30 -22.82 5.26
C CYS A 83 8.71 -21.79 6.24
N TYR A 84 9.25 -21.73 7.46
CA TYR A 84 8.93 -20.70 8.44
C TYR A 84 9.30 -19.29 7.97
N ILE A 85 10.51 -19.08 7.43
CA ILE A 85 10.94 -17.77 6.90
C ILE A 85 10.00 -17.30 5.78
N GLU A 86 9.66 -18.18 4.84
CA GLU A 86 8.76 -17.86 3.73
C GLU A 86 7.36 -17.44 4.24
N ASN A 87 6.82 -18.18 5.21
CA ASN A 87 5.53 -17.84 5.82
C ASN A 87 5.60 -16.49 6.57
N SER A 88 6.69 -16.24 7.30
CA SER A 88 6.91 -14.97 7.99
C SER A 88 7.02 -13.79 7.03
N GLN A 89 7.74 -13.94 5.92
CA GLN A 89 7.79 -12.93 4.86
C GLN A 89 6.39 -12.63 4.29
N LYS A 90 5.62 -13.68 3.94
CA LYS A 90 4.24 -13.52 3.45
C LYS A 90 3.35 -12.78 4.45
N LEU A 91 3.45 -13.11 5.74
CA LEU A 91 2.70 -12.43 6.79
C LEU A 91 3.07 -10.95 6.91
N GLU A 92 4.35 -10.61 6.79
CA GLU A 92 4.82 -9.23 6.84
C GLU A 92 4.27 -8.40 5.66
N ILE A 93 4.26 -8.96 4.44
CA ILE A 93 3.60 -8.33 3.27
C ILE A 93 2.13 -8.05 3.56
N ILE A 94 1.41 -9.03 4.10
CA ILE A 94 -0.02 -8.92 4.39
C ILE A 94 -0.24 -7.79 5.40
N ARG A 95 0.56 -7.73 6.47
CA ARG A 95 0.49 -6.63 7.45
C ARG A 95 0.75 -5.27 6.80
N GLU A 96 1.80 -5.14 5.99
CA GLU A 96 2.10 -3.90 5.28
C GLU A 96 0.94 -3.44 4.38
N ARG A 97 0.34 -4.38 3.65
CA ARG A 97 -0.83 -4.12 2.80
C ARG A 97 -2.03 -3.67 3.65
N GLN A 98 -2.30 -4.34 4.77
CA GLN A 98 -3.37 -3.97 5.68
C GLN A 98 -3.18 -2.56 6.24
N VAL A 99 -1.98 -2.20 6.68
CA VAL A 99 -1.66 -0.85 7.15
C VAL A 99 -1.89 0.19 6.06
N LYS A 100 -1.44 -0.07 4.83
CA LYS A 100 -1.69 0.82 3.68
C LYS A 100 -3.18 0.98 3.37
N LEU A 101 -3.96 -0.11 3.44
CA LEU A 101 -5.40 -0.07 3.23
C LEU A 101 -6.13 0.72 4.32
N ILE A 102 -5.73 0.53 5.59
CA ILE A 102 -6.28 1.30 6.72
C ILE A 102 -6.00 2.78 6.53
N LYS A 103 -4.77 3.15 6.16
CA LYS A 103 -4.40 4.55 5.90
C LYS A 103 -5.30 5.17 4.81
N ARG A 104 -5.47 4.49 3.68
CA ARG A 104 -6.37 4.94 2.61
C ARG A 104 -7.82 5.09 3.08
N LYS A 105 -8.32 4.20 3.93
CA LYS A 105 -9.67 4.34 4.52
C LYS A 105 -9.79 5.57 5.40
N VAL A 106 -8.78 5.85 6.23
CA VAL A 106 -8.75 7.06 7.07
C VAL A 106 -8.75 8.32 6.21
N ASP A 107 -7.95 8.34 5.14
CA ASP A 107 -7.89 9.47 4.20
C ASP A 107 -9.25 9.70 3.53
N LEU A 108 -9.91 8.63 3.06
CA LEU A 108 -11.25 8.70 2.45
C LEU A 108 -12.32 9.20 3.43
N CYS A 109 -12.34 8.70 4.67
CA CYS A 109 -13.27 9.18 5.69
C CYS A 109 -13.03 10.65 6.03
N SER A 110 -11.77 11.10 6.01
CA SER A 110 -11.42 12.50 6.28
C SER A 110 -11.93 13.43 5.19
N ILE A 111 -11.83 13.02 3.93
CA ILE A 111 -12.42 13.75 2.79
C ILE A 111 -13.94 13.81 2.94
N GLU A 112 -14.59 12.69 3.25
CA GLU A 112 -16.05 12.67 3.44
C GLU A 112 -16.51 13.59 4.58
N ILE A 113 -15.77 13.64 5.69
CA ILE A 113 -16.06 14.56 6.80
C ILE A 113 -15.88 16.02 6.37
N TYR A 114 -14.80 16.32 5.64
CA TYR A 114 -14.55 17.67 5.11
C TYR A 114 -15.66 18.13 4.16
N ASP A 115 -16.06 17.28 3.22
CA ASP A 115 -17.14 17.57 2.26
C ASP A 115 -18.47 17.80 2.96
N ARG A 116 -18.79 16.99 3.99
CA ARG A 116 -20.01 17.18 4.80
C ARG A 116 -19.95 18.49 5.60
N SER A 117 -18.82 18.79 6.23
CA SER A 117 -18.66 20.01 7.02
C SER A 117 -18.77 21.26 6.15
N THR A 118 -18.14 21.27 4.98
CA THR A 118 -18.20 22.41 4.05
C THR A 118 -19.58 22.56 3.41
N SER A 119 -20.26 21.45 3.10
CA SER A 119 -21.65 21.48 2.61
C SER A 119 -22.62 21.99 3.67
N GLN A 120 -22.46 21.57 4.93
CA GLN A 120 -23.31 22.01 6.04
C GLN A 120 -23.07 23.50 6.36
N GLN A 121 -21.81 23.94 6.44
CA GLN A 121 -21.48 25.35 6.60
C GLN A 121 -21.98 26.20 5.42
N GLY A 122 -21.91 25.68 4.19
CA GLY A 122 -22.46 26.35 3.01
C GLY A 122 -23.97 26.52 3.08
N ALA A 123 -24.70 25.52 3.60
CA ALA A 123 -26.15 25.61 3.82
C ALA A 123 -26.50 26.63 4.91
N GLU A 124 -25.78 26.63 6.04
CA GLU A 124 -25.97 27.61 7.13
C GLU A 124 -25.73 29.06 6.66
N ILE A 125 -24.74 29.28 5.78
CA ILE A 125 -24.48 30.60 5.19
C ILE A 125 -25.63 31.02 4.25
N LEU A 126 -26.17 30.10 3.44
CA LEU A 126 -27.31 30.38 2.56
C LEU A 126 -28.58 30.70 3.35
N ASP A 127 -28.79 30.07 4.51
CA ASP A 127 -29.91 30.37 5.40
C ASP A 127 -29.77 31.74 6.08
N LEU A 128 -28.54 32.14 6.47
CA LEU A 128 -28.27 33.45 7.07
C LEU A 128 -28.35 34.60 6.06
N TYR A 129 -28.05 34.32 4.79
CA TYR A 129 -28.15 35.27 3.70
C TYR A 129 -29.05 34.70 2.59
N PRO A 130 -30.38 34.63 2.82
CA PRO A 130 -31.30 34.17 1.80
C PRO A 130 -31.10 35.03 0.55
N PRO A 131 -31.07 34.43 -0.66
CA PRO A 131 -30.88 35.19 -1.88
C PRO A 131 -31.93 36.29 -1.95
N GLN A 132 -31.50 37.54 -1.78
CA GLN A 132 -32.38 38.68 -1.82
C GLN A 132 -32.99 38.72 -3.22
N LYS A 133 -34.29 38.39 -3.33
CA LYS A 133 -35.08 38.65 -4.52
C LYS A 133 -34.92 40.14 -4.78
N LYS A 134 -34.18 40.50 -5.84
CA LYS A 134 -34.10 41.88 -6.31
C LYS A 134 -35.53 42.35 -6.52
N LEU A 135 -36.03 43.19 -5.62
CA LEU A 135 -37.25 43.94 -5.85
C LEU A 135 -36.92 44.88 -7.02
N CYS A 136 -37.27 44.48 -8.24
CA CYS A 136 -37.49 45.44 -9.31
C CYS A 136 -38.71 46.26 -8.87
N LYS A 137 -38.44 47.33 -8.13
CA LYS A 137 -39.40 48.43 -8.07
C LYS A 137 -39.27 49.14 -9.40
N ASP A 138 -40.24 48.92 -10.26
CA ASP A 138 -40.50 49.82 -11.38
C ASP A 138 -40.83 51.18 -10.78
N ILE A 139 -39.81 52.02 -10.69
CA ILE A 139 -39.93 53.41 -10.31
C ILE A 139 -40.17 54.16 -11.63
N GLU A 140 -41.43 54.47 -11.92
CA GLU A 140 -41.77 55.53 -12.88
C GLU A 140 -41.36 56.86 -12.24
N LEU A 141 -40.27 57.47 -12.75
CA LEU A 141 -39.83 58.81 -12.36
C LEU A 141 -40.20 59.79 -13.47
N ASP A 142 -41.12 60.68 -13.11
CA ASP A 142 -41.52 61.89 -13.81
C ASP A 142 -40.36 62.90 -13.88
N GLU A 143 -40.34 63.65 -14.97
CA GLU A 143 -39.22 64.47 -15.45
C GLU A 143 -38.90 65.65 -14.50
N GLY A 144 -37.61 65.82 -14.17
CA GLY A 144 -37.15 66.90 -13.30
C GLY A 144 -35.63 66.98 -13.17
N GLU A 145 -34.98 67.27 -14.30
CA GLU A 145 -33.78 68.13 -14.43
C GLU A 145 -32.88 68.35 -13.19
N ILE A 146 -31.64 67.82 -13.23
CA ILE A 146 -30.36 68.58 -13.32
C ILE A 146 -29.16 67.74 -12.86
N ILE A 147 -28.34 67.38 -13.86
CA ILE A 147 -26.86 67.45 -13.94
C ILE A 147 -26.04 66.82 -12.79
N GLU A 148 -25.37 65.70 -13.08
CA GLU A 148 -23.91 65.69 -13.25
C GLU A 148 -23.43 64.43 -13.99
N LYS A 149 -22.55 64.68 -14.97
CA LYS A 149 -22.04 63.74 -15.96
C LYS A 149 -21.17 62.66 -15.33
N TYR A 150 -21.52 61.39 -15.56
CA TYR A 150 -20.58 60.28 -15.71
C TYR A 150 -21.13 59.31 -16.78
N ASP A 151 -20.87 59.63 -18.04
CA ASP A 151 -20.65 58.67 -19.14
C ASP A 151 -19.19 58.21 -19.02
N GLU A 152 -18.71 56.98 -19.24
CA GLU A 152 -19.18 55.69 -19.73
C GLU A 152 -18.06 54.73 -19.22
N ASN A 153 -18.32 53.58 -18.61
CA ASN A 153 -18.46 52.32 -19.35
C ASN A 153 -18.67 51.21 -18.31
N LEU A 154 -19.87 50.64 -18.25
CA LEU A 154 -20.12 49.39 -17.54
C LEU A 154 -20.93 48.48 -18.46
N ASP A 155 -20.27 48.11 -19.55
CA ASP A 155 -20.70 47.04 -20.43
C ASP A 155 -20.22 45.71 -19.80
N THR A 156 -21.12 44.96 -19.16
CA THR A 156 -21.01 43.51 -18.93
C THR A 156 -22.26 42.95 -18.24
N ALA A 157 -23.45 43.29 -18.74
CA ALA A 157 -24.70 42.63 -18.34
C ALA A 157 -25.06 41.50 -19.34
N ASP A 158 -24.23 40.45 -19.47
CA ASP A 158 -24.67 39.17 -20.10
C ASP A 158 -23.75 37.95 -19.81
N LYS A 159 -23.07 37.88 -18.65
CA LYS A 159 -22.20 36.73 -18.31
C LYS A 159 -22.65 35.87 -17.12
N GLY A 160 -23.56 36.35 -16.28
CA GLY A 160 -23.93 35.66 -15.03
C GLY A 160 -24.73 34.37 -15.19
N THR A 161 -25.49 34.22 -16.29
CA THR A 161 -26.39 33.05 -16.46
C THR A 161 -25.68 31.86 -17.11
N LYS A 162 -24.63 32.08 -17.91
CA LYS A 162 -23.87 31.00 -18.58
C LYS A 162 -22.88 30.28 -17.65
N GLU A 163 -22.36 30.96 -16.63
CA GLU A 163 -21.40 30.38 -15.67
C GLU A 163 -22.06 29.41 -14.69
N SER A 164 -23.31 29.67 -14.26
CA SER A 164 -24.01 28.81 -13.29
C SER A 164 -24.40 27.44 -13.88
N THR A 165 -24.85 27.39 -15.13
CA THR A 165 -25.11 26.11 -15.84
C THR A 165 -23.85 25.32 -16.15
N LYS A 166 -22.71 25.99 -16.35
CA LYS A 166 -21.42 25.33 -16.61
C LYS A 166 -20.87 24.67 -15.34
N LEU A 167 -20.98 25.36 -14.20
CA LEU A 167 -20.63 24.83 -12.87
C LEU A 167 -21.48 23.60 -12.46
N GLN A 168 -22.78 23.59 -12.79
CA GLN A 168 -23.62 22.40 -12.57
C GLN A 168 -23.19 21.20 -13.43
N SER A 169 -22.90 21.43 -14.72
CA SER A 169 -22.44 20.38 -15.64
C SER A 169 -21.09 19.80 -15.24
N ASP A 170 -20.16 20.61 -14.73
CA ASP A 170 -18.84 20.15 -14.31
C ASP A 170 -18.93 19.34 -12.99
N SER A 171 -19.87 19.68 -12.10
CA SER A 171 -20.18 18.90 -10.90
C SER A 171 -20.73 17.50 -11.22
N GLU A 172 -21.59 17.37 -12.22
CA GLU A 172 -22.15 16.07 -12.63
C GLU A 172 -21.08 15.15 -13.22
N LYS A 173 -20.23 15.68 -14.10
CA LYS A 173 -19.09 14.92 -14.64
C LYS A 173 -18.16 14.42 -13.54
N LEU A 174 -17.85 15.27 -12.56
CA LEU A 174 -17.00 14.89 -11.44
C LEU A 174 -17.65 13.77 -10.59
N ARG A 175 -18.97 13.79 -10.39
CA ARG A 175 -19.69 12.73 -9.67
C ARG A 175 -19.66 11.40 -10.42
N ASP A 176 -19.81 11.44 -11.74
CA ASP A 176 -19.75 10.25 -12.59
C ASP A 176 -18.35 9.64 -12.57
N GLU A 177 -17.30 10.45 -12.70
CA GLU A 177 -15.90 10.02 -12.58
C GLU A 177 -15.62 9.41 -11.20
N ILE A 178 -16.09 10.03 -10.12
CA ILE A 178 -15.98 9.48 -8.75
C ILE A 178 -16.71 8.13 -8.65
N CYS A 179 -17.88 7.99 -9.27
CA CYS A 179 -18.64 6.73 -9.26
C CYS A 179 -17.92 5.62 -10.04
N GLU A 180 -17.26 5.96 -11.13
CA GLU A 180 -16.46 5.04 -11.95
C GLU A 180 -15.24 4.57 -11.18
N VAL A 181 -14.43 5.49 -10.63
CA VAL A 181 -13.27 5.17 -9.79
C VAL A 181 -13.67 4.32 -8.58
N ARG A 182 -14.78 4.66 -7.91
CA ARG A 182 -15.30 3.86 -6.78
C ARG A 182 -15.73 2.46 -7.20
N SER A 183 -16.17 2.28 -8.43
CA SER A 183 -16.56 0.97 -8.97
C SER A 183 -15.34 0.15 -9.38
N GLU A 184 -14.32 0.77 -9.95
CA GLU A 184 -13.01 0.16 -10.21
C GLU A 184 -12.36 -0.33 -8.92
N ILE A 185 -12.25 0.54 -7.90
CA ILE A 185 -11.68 0.17 -6.59
C ILE A 185 -12.45 -1.00 -5.98
N ARG A 186 -13.79 -0.99 -6.03
CA ARG A 186 -14.60 -2.10 -5.51
C ARG A 186 -14.33 -3.40 -6.26
N ASN A 187 -14.19 -3.35 -7.59
CA ASN A 187 -13.91 -4.53 -8.39
C ASN A 187 -12.49 -5.06 -8.14
N GLU A 188 -11.50 -4.18 -8.00
CA GLU A 188 -10.12 -4.55 -7.70
C GLU A 188 -10.02 -5.21 -6.33
N ILE A 189 -10.61 -4.61 -5.29
CA ILE A 189 -10.68 -5.21 -3.95
C ILE A 189 -11.39 -6.57 -4.00
N ARG A 190 -12.51 -6.68 -4.72
CA ARG A 190 -13.25 -7.95 -4.85
C ARG A 190 -12.40 -9.03 -5.52
N ASN A 191 -11.64 -8.68 -6.56
CA ASN A 191 -10.78 -9.62 -7.26
C ASN A 191 -9.61 -10.08 -6.38
N ILE A 192 -8.96 -9.14 -5.67
CA ILE A 192 -7.87 -9.46 -4.73
C ILE A 192 -8.38 -10.43 -3.65
N ILE A 193 -9.51 -10.11 -3.00
CA ILE A 193 -10.10 -10.97 -1.97
C ILE A 193 -10.46 -12.34 -2.55
N ARG A 194 -11.04 -12.38 -3.76
CA ARG A 194 -11.42 -13.64 -4.41
C ARG A 194 -10.21 -14.51 -4.70
N ASP A 195 -9.13 -13.94 -5.21
CA ASP A 195 -7.93 -14.69 -5.56
C ASP A 195 -7.17 -15.15 -4.30
N GLU A 196 -7.11 -14.32 -3.24
CA GLU A 196 -6.56 -14.73 -1.95
C GLU A 196 -7.35 -15.88 -1.31
N ILE A 197 -8.69 -15.79 -1.28
CA ILE A 197 -9.53 -16.88 -0.79
C ILE A 197 -9.30 -18.15 -1.62
N ARG A 198 -9.17 -18.02 -2.95
CA ARG A 198 -8.94 -19.17 -3.83
C ARG A 198 -7.61 -19.87 -3.52
N GLU A 199 -6.53 -19.12 -3.34
CA GLU A 199 -5.22 -19.68 -2.98
C GLU A 199 -5.23 -20.34 -1.60
N ILE A 200 -5.89 -19.72 -0.60
CA ILE A 200 -6.05 -20.32 0.74
C ILE A 200 -6.83 -21.64 0.65
N CYS A 201 -7.97 -21.65 -0.05
CA CYS A 201 -8.76 -22.86 -0.24
C CYS A 201 -7.97 -23.96 -0.95
N LYS A 202 -7.17 -23.61 -1.96
CA LYS A 202 -6.31 -24.56 -2.66
C LYS A 202 -5.26 -25.16 -1.74
N GLY A 203 -4.57 -24.34 -0.95
CA GLY A 203 -3.58 -24.80 0.03
C GLY A 203 -4.18 -25.75 1.08
N ILE A 204 -5.38 -25.45 1.59
CA ILE A 204 -6.11 -26.32 2.52
C ILE A 204 -6.46 -27.65 1.84
N CYS A 205 -7.01 -27.61 0.64
CA CYS A 205 -7.38 -28.81 -0.12
C CYS A 205 -6.16 -29.71 -0.41
N ASP A 206 -5.04 -29.12 -0.80
CA ASP A 206 -3.81 -29.85 -1.09
C ASP A 206 -3.24 -30.47 0.20
N GLY A 207 -3.26 -29.74 1.33
CA GLY A 207 -2.87 -30.26 2.64
C GLY A 207 -3.71 -31.46 3.08
N ILE A 208 -5.04 -31.34 3.04
CA ILE A 208 -5.97 -32.45 3.35
C ILE A 208 -5.73 -33.65 2.43
N ARG A 209 -5.48 -33.40 1.14
CA ARG A 209 -5.23 -34.47 0.16
C ARG A 209 -3.94 -35.24 0.47
N GLU A 210 -2.87 -34.56 0.87
CA GLU A 210 -1.63 -35.21 1.27
C GLU A 210 -1.83 -36.00 2.58
N GLU A 211 -2.52 -35.45 3.58
CA GLU A 211 -2.82 -36.16 4.84
C GLU A 211 -3.60 -37.47 4.59
N ILE A 212 -4.64 -37.43 3.75
CA ILE A 212 -5.42 -38.62 3.38
C ILE A 212 -4.51 -39.63 2.66
N ARG A 213 -3.65 -39.17 1.74
CA ARG A 213 -2.75 -40.04 0.99
C ARG A 213 -1.75 -40.75 1.91
N ASP A 214 -1.21 -40.05 2.89
CA ASP A 214 -0.28 -40.62 3.86
C ASP A 214 -0.96 -41.57 4.84
N ALA A 215 -2.22 -41.28 5.22
CA ALA A 215 -3.04 -42.19 6.02
C ALA A 215 -3.34 -43.51 5.30
N LEU A 216 -3.57 -43.49 3.98
CA LEU A 216 -3.85 -44.68 3.18
C LEU A 216 -2.62 -45.55 2.86
N LYS A 217 -1.40 -45.04 3.08
CA LYS A 217 -0.15 -45.79 2.89
C LYS A 217 0.29 -46.56 4.13
N LYS A 218 -0.35 -46.34 5.28
CA LYS A 218 -0.13 -47.08 6.53
C LYS A 218 -1.07 -48.28 6.59
#